data_AF-A0A6N8FER0-F1
#
_entry.id   AF-A0A6N8FER0-F1
#
_cell.length_a   1.000
_cell.length_b   1.000
_cell.length_c   1.000
_cell.angle_alpha   90.00
_cell.angle_beta   90.00
_cell.angle_gamma   90.00
#
_symmetry.space_group_name_H-M   'P 1'
#
loop_
_entity.id
_entity.type
_entity.pdbx_description
1 polymer ?
#
loop_
_entity_poly.entity_id
_entity_poly.type
_entity_poly.pdbx_seq_one_letter_code
_entity_poly.pdbx_strand_id
1 'polypeptide(L)'
;MSGLGCPNCGAELFEDFEERMEQTNDGGVMMDTYPAYVCADSCGFSIRIDSLPRVIAQQGEERLLLLYSNMQGRIMDVRDSVIWPPMHIDALLARGGWEDYVGNHDLEKLLAQARDSRSAYLEPPNLFTYATSELSQDAFLCWLMSWSEEAYSALDHQLHEVAIDFISEIFRLHDLSTPPIESIEIERQFNGLDILAVINNKYAILIEDKTFTKNHSNQLERYKKNVRAVYPKLKQLPIYFKIADQSNYRSVEEAGYIPFQRELMMRILKRGIDSGVKNAIFLDYYRHVERLENSYRSFKKKPVKEWGAMAWHGFYQEVQKELAGNWGYVPNYSGGFWGFWWKSRCLTEQRYYLQLEQEKLCVKVMVKEDENTREVRQEAVKEVLEQSNVYQLGLQKPARLGTGKTMTIAERKGYIQVDPHGIVDIERTIKELKRY
;
A
#
# COMPACT_ATOMS: atom_id res chain seq x y z
N MET A 1 36.89 -36.49 -23.60
CA MET A 1 37.66 -35.24 -23.46
C MET A 1 38.75 -35.24 -24.52
N SER A 2 38.60 -34.37 -25.52
CA SER A 2 39.67 -33.90 -26.40
C SER A 2 39.44 -32.39 -26.47
N GLY A 3 40.25 -31.61 -25.76
CA GLY A 3 40.09 -30.16 -25.71
C GLY A 3 40.18 -29.57 -27.11
N LEU A 4 39.28 -28.65 -27.45
CA LEU A 4 39.40 -27.82 -28.65
C LEU A 4 40.64 -26.95 -28.46
N GLY A 5 41.69 -27.21 -29.23
CA GLY A 5 42.86 -26.34 -29.29
C GLY A 5 42.57 -25.11 -30.14
N CYS A 6 43.10 -23.97 -29.73
CA CYS A 6 43.05 -22.72 -30.49
C CYS A 6 43.61 -22.95 -31.91
N PRO A 7 42.86 -22.64 -32.97
CA PRO A 7 43.34 -22.85 -34.34
C PRO A 7 44.47 -21.88 -34.73
N ASN A 8 44.65 -20.77 -34.01
CA ASN A 8 45.72 -19.81 -34.28
C ASN A 8 47.07 -20.20 -33.65
N CYS A 9 47.09 -20.77 -32.44
CA CYS A 9 48.35 -21.05 -31.73
C CYS A 9 48.43 -22.44 -31.09
N GLY A 10 47.38 -23.25 -31.17
CA GLY A 10 47.32 -24.60 -30.59
C GLY A 10 47.13 -24.64 -29.07
N ALA A 11 47.09 -23.49 -28.40
CA ALA A 11 46.86 -23.39 -26.96
C ALA A 11 45.46 -23.86 -26.55
N GLU A 12 45.28 -24.19 -25.28
CA GLU A 12 43.99 -24.57 -24.74
C GLU A 12 43.02 -23.38 -24.76
N LEU A 13 41.74 -23.65 -25.02
CA LEU A 13 40.67 -22.66 -24.91
C LEU A 13 40.03 -22.75 -23.52
N PHE A 14 39.75 -21.61 -22.90
CA PHE A 14 39.02 -21.53 -21.63
C PHE A 14 37.80 -20.61 -21.77
N GLU A 15 36.81 -20.81 -20.90
CA GLU A 15 35.57 -20.01 -20.90
C GLU A 15 35.80 -18.66 -20.21
N ASP A 16 35.48 -17.57 -20.91
CA ASP A 16 35.54 -16.19 -20.40
C ASP A 16 34.46 -15.32 -21.06
N PHE A 17 34.37 -14.05 -20.68
CA PHE A 17 33.48 -13.06 -21.30
C PHE A 17 34.25 -12.16 -22.26
N GLU A 18 33.73 -11.98 -23.47
CA GLU A 18 34.32 -11.12 -24.50
C GLU A 18 33.43 -9.90 -24.77
N GLU A 19 34.07 -8.76 -25.01
CA GLU A 19 33.41 -7.48 -25.29
C GLU A 19 33.53 -7.14 -26.76
N ARG A 20 32.40 -6.89 -27.43
CA ARG A 20 32.35 -6.35 -28.79
C ARG A 20 31.88 -4.91 -28.74
N MET A 21 32.71 -4.03 -29.28
CA MET A 21 32.36 -2.63 -29.50
C MET A 21 32.01 -2.43 -30.98
N GLU A 22 30.79 -1.96 -31.24
CA GLU A 22 30.36 -1.56 -32.58
C GLU A 22 29.99 -0.09 -32.59
N GLN A 23 30.45 0.61 -33.62
CA GLN A 23 30.07 2.00 -33.82
C GLN A 23 28.74 2.03 -34.59
N THR A 24 27.71 2.60 -33.98
CA THR A 24 26.39 2.73 -34.60
C THR A 24 26.42 3.83 -35.67
N ASN A 25 25.50 3.77 -36.63
CA ASN A 25 25.46 4.68 -37.78
C ASN A 25 25.25 6.16 -37.40
N ASP A 26 24.82 6.44 -36.18
CA ASP A 26 24.66 7.77 -35.59
C ASP A 26 25.87 8.23 -34.76
N GLY A 27 26.98 7.46 -34.78
CA GLY A 27 28.21 7.78 -34.07
C GLY A 27 28.23 7.35 -32.59
N GLY A 28 27.19 6.64 -32.12
CA GLY A 28 27.20 5.95 -30.84
C GLY A 28 28.13 4.73 -30.83
N VAL A 29 28.42 4.20 -29.64
CA VAL A 29 29.14 2.94 -29.48
C VAL A 29 28.23 1.99 -28.71
N MET A 30 27.85 0.89 -29.35
CA MET A 30 27.20 -0.25 -28.72
C MET A 30 28.29 -1.18 -28.18
N MET A 31 28.18 -1.56 -26.91
CA MET A 31 29.13 -2.46 -26.26
C MET A 31 28.36 -3.66 -25.73
N ASP A 32 28.58 -4.81 -26.35
CA ASP A 32 27.94 -6.08 -26.00
C ASP A 32 28.96 -7.03 -25.37
N THR A 33 28.62 -7.58 -24.21
CA THR A 33 29.43 -8.60 -23.53
C THR A 33 28.78 -9.98 -23.69
N TYR A 34 29.52 -10.99 -24.12
CA TYR A 34 29.01 -12.35 -24.30
C TYR A 34 29.99 -13.43 -23.85
N PRO A 35 29.49 -14.59 -23.39
CA PRO A 35 30.35 -15.73 -23.07
C PRO A 35 31.01 -16.28 -24.35
N ALA A 36 32.31 -16.54 -24.28
CA ALA A 36 33.14 -17.03 -25.37
C ALA A 36 34.17 -18.05 -24.87
N TYR A 37 34.63 -18.93 -25.74
CA TYR A 37 35.88 -19.65 -25.53
C TYR A 37 37.02 -18.75 -26.01
N VAL A 38 37.89 -18.36 -25.09
CA VAL A 38 39.03 -17.47 -25.34
C VAL A 38 40.32 -18.28 -25.29
N CYS A 39 41.27 -17.93 -26.15
CA CYS A 39 42.59 -18.55 -26.16
C CYS A 39 43.39 -18.21 -24.89
N ALA A 40 43.91 -19.23 -24.19
CA ALA A 40 44.76 -19.08 -23.00
C ALA A 40 46.00 -18.19 -23.24
N ASP A 41 46.55 -18.23 -24.46
CA ASP A 41 47.72 -17.43 -24.83
C ASP A 41 47.35 -16.04 -25.38
N SER A 42 46.08 -15.64 -25.30
CA SER A 42 45.58 -14.31 -25.69
C SER A 42 45.95 -13.92 -27.13
N CYS A 43 46.00 -14.88 -28.05
CA CYS A 43 46.37 -14.64 -29.45
C CYS A 43 45.27 -13.93 -30.29
N GLY A 44 44.25 -13.37 -29.63
CA GLY A 44 43.10 -12.74 -30.28
C GLY A 44 42.10 -13.71 -30.92
N PHE A 45 42.24 -15.02 -30.70
CA PHE A 45 41.23 -16.00 -31.12
C PHE A 45 40.20 -16.18 -30.02
N SER A 46 38.94 -15.99 -30.39
CA SER A 46 37.78 -16.25 -29.58
C SER A 46 36.69 -16.88 -30.44
N ILE A 47 35.87 -17.72 -29.82
CA ILE A 47 34.64 -18.23 -30.44
C ILE A 47 33.51 -18.05 -29.46
N ARG A 48 32.50 -17.28 -29.86
CA ARG A 48 31.31 -17.05 -29.06
C ARG A 48 30.65 -18.37 -28.71
N ILE A 49 30.22 -18.51 -27.45
CA ILE A 49 29.44 -19.67 -27.00
C ILE A 49 27.99 -19.47 -27.49
N ASP A 50 27.80 -19.67 -28.79
CA ASP A 50 26.54 -19.45 -29.52
C ASP A 50 25.62 -20.69 -29.50
N SER A 51 25.31 -21.24 -28.33
CA SER A 51 24.20 -22.19 -28.28
C SER A 51 23.15 -21.71 -27.31
N LEU A 52 22.08 -21.15 -27.87
CA LEU A 52 20.76 -21.27 -27.25
C LEU A 52 20.62 -22.71 -26.75
N PRO A 53 20.20 -22.89 -25.49
CA PRO A 53 20.06 -24.23 -24.98
C PRO A 53 19.04 -24.98 -25.83
N ARG A 54 19.31 -26.25 -26.10
CA ARG A 54 18.38 -27.07 -26.88
C ARG A 54 17.25 -27.53 -25.96
N VAL A 55 16.01 -27.48 -26.42
CA VAL A 55 14.97 -28.29 -25.77
C VAL A 55 15.28 -29.76 -26.06
N ILE A 56 15.50 -30.55 -25.04
CA ILE A 56 15.78 -31.98 -25.18
C ILE A 56 14.62 -32.86 -24.74
N ALA A 57 13.69 -32.32 -23.95
CA ALA A 57 12.49 -33.00 -23.50
C ALA A 57 11.44 -31.99 -22.99
N GLN A 58 10.23 -32.47 -22.73
CA GLN A 58 9.14 -31.69 -22.15
C GLN A 58 8.37 -32.48 -21.08
N GLN A 59 7.58 -31.79 -20.24
CA GLN A 59 6.53 -32.40 -19.42
C GLN A 59 5.21 -31.68 -19.71
N GLY A 60 4.31 -32.34 -20.44
CA GLY A 60 3.11 -31.71 -20.96
C GLY A 60 3.44 -30.48 -21.83
N GLU A 61 2.50 -29.53 -21.90
CA GLU A 61 2.67 -28.29 -22.68
C GLU A 61 3.35 -27.16 -21.88
N GLU A 62 3.52 -27.34 -20.56
CA GLU A 62 3.90 -26.26 -19.66
C GLU A 62 5.39 -26.25 -19.30
N ARG A 63 6.14 -27.35 -19.47
CA ARG A 63 7.55 -27.42 -19.03
C ARG A 63 8.49 -27.96 -20.09
N LEU A 64 9.62 -27.27 -20.26
CA LEU A 64 10.70 -27.63 -21.19
C LEU A 64 11.99 -27.94 -20.43
N LEU A 65 12.69 -28.99 -20.84
CA LEU A 65 14.04 -29.31 -20.38
C LEU A 65 15.06 -28.74 -21.38
N LEU A 66 15.80 -27.74 -20.92
CA LEU A 66 16.80 -27.02 -21.70
C LEU A 66 18.17 -27.60 -21.42
N LEU A 67 18.92 -28.00 -22.45
CA LEU A 67 20.31 -28.48 -22.35
C LEU A 67 21.28 -27.41 -22.87
N TYR A 68 22.22 -27.02 -22.00
CA TYR A 68 23.31 -26.12 -22.32
C TYR A 68 24.55 -26.92 -22.74
N SER A 69 25.45 -26.26 -23.48
CA SER A 69 26.69 -26.85 -24.02
C SER A 69 27.62 -27.45 -22.96
N ASN A 70 27.53 -26.97 -21.72
CA ASN A 70 28.32 -27.41 -20.56
C ASN A 70 27.70 -28.59 -19.78
N MET A 71 26.77 -29.34 -20.38
CA MET A 71 26.03 -30.45 -19.75
C MET A 71 25.13 -30.03 -18.57
N GLN A 72 24.88 -28.73 -18.39
CA GLN A 72 23.85 -28.26 -17.48
C GLN A 72 22.48 -28.30 -18.15
N GLY A 73 21.49 -28.74 -17.40
CA GLY A 73 20.09 -28.61 -17.74
C GLY A 73 19.39 -27.55 -16.89
N ARG A 74 18.37 -26.91 -17.45
CA ARG A 74 17.40 -26.07 -16.73
C ARG A 74 15.99 -26.47 -17.10
N ILE A 75 15.07 -26.29 -16.16
CA ILE A 75 13.64 -26.45 -16.42
C ILE A 75 13.07 -25.05 -16.69
N MET A 76 12.35 -24.90 -17.80
CA MET A 76 11.60 -23.69 -18.13
C MET A 76 10.11 -23.98 -18.00
N ASP A 77 9.43 -23.26 -17.12
CA ASP A 77 7.98 -23.22 -17.04
C ASP A 77 7.47 -22.15 -18.01
N VAL A 78 6.86 -22.60 -19.11
CA VAL A 78 6.41 -21.76 -20.22
C VAL A 78 5.23 -20.89 -19.80
N ARG A 79 4.32 -21.44 -19.00
CA ARG A 79 3.10 -20.77 -18.58
C ARG A 79 3.40 -19.56 -17.71
N ASP A 80 4.27 -19.75 -16.72
CA ASP A 80 4.62 -18.68 -15.77
C ASP A 80 5.85 -17.88 -16.21
N SER A 81 6.49 -18.27 -17.32
CA SER A 81 7.76 -17.72 -17.79
C SER A 81 8.82 -17.74 -16.68
N VAL A 82 9.05 -18.92 -16.09
CA VAL A 82 10.00 -19.10 -14.99
C VAL A 82 11.07 -20.11 -15.37
N ILE A 83 12.34 -19.75 -15.17
CA ILE A 83 13.47 -20.65 -15.38
C ILE A 83 14.11 -21.06 -14.06
N TRP A 84 14.27 -22.37 -13.87
CA TRP A 84 14.88 -22.96 -12.70
C TRP A 84 16.42 -22.91 -12.77
N PRO A 85 17.12 -22.91 -11.61
CA PRO A 85 18.58 -22.90 -11.57
C PRO A 85 19.20 -24.07 -12.34
N PRO A 86 20.43 -23.90 -12.85
CA PRO A 86 21.15 -24.96 -13.55
C PRO A 86 21.42 -26.15 -12.62
N MET A 87 21.28 -27.35 -13.19
CA MET A 87 21.62 -28.63 -12.57
C MET A 87 22.35 -29.49 -13.60
N HIS A 88 23.16 -30.45 -13.18
CA HIS A 88 23.69 -31.44 -14.11
C HIS A 88 22.55 -32.19 -14.82
N ILE A 89 22.64 -32.37 -16.13
CA ILE A 89 21.52 -32.90 -16.93
C ILE A 89 21.06 -34.30 -16.48
N ASP A 90 22.00 -35.17 -16.11
CA ASP A 90 21.70 -36.52 -15.65
C ASP A 90 20.80 -36.54 -14.41
N ALA A 91 20.96 -35.56 -13.50
CA ALA A 91 20.15 -35.46 -12.30
C ALA A 91 18.71 -35.03 -12.60
N LEU A 92 18.50 -34.27 -13.69
CA LEU A 92 17.16 -33.90 -14.16
C LEU A 92 16.48 -35.06 -14.87
N LEU A 93 17.22 -35.79 -15.72
CA LEU A 93 16.71 -36.97 -16.44
C LEU A 93 16.36 -38.12 -15.48
N ALA A 94 17.15 -38.33 -14.42
CA ALA A 94 16.93 -39.37 -13.43
C ALA A 94 15.60 -39.23 -12.66
N ARG A 95 15.00 -38.02 -12.62
CA ARG A 95 13.71 -37.79 -11.95
C ARG A 95 12.52 -38.36 -12.74
N GLY A 96 12.71 -38.73 -14.00
CA GLY A 96 11.67 -39.33 -14.85
C GLY A 96 10.56 -38.35 -15.25
N GLY A 97 9.61 -38.84 -16.06
CA GLY A 97 8.45 -38.06 -16.53
C GLY A 97 8.77 -37.02 -17.61
N TRP A 98 9.88 -37.19 -18.32
CA TRP A 98 10.25 -36.39 -19.48
C TRP A 98 9.83 -37.10 -20.75
N GLU A 99 9.15 -36.39 -21.64
CA GLU A 99 8.68 -36.85 -22.94
C GLU A 99 9.51 -36.20 -24.06
N ASP A 100 9.53 -36.82 -25.23
CA ASP A 100 10.15 -36.23 -26.41
C ASP A 100 9.52 -34.87 -26.71
N TYR A 101 10.37 -33.88 -27.00
CA TYR A 101 9.91 -32.55 -27.36
C TYR A 101 9.22 -32.56 -28.73
N VAL A 102 7.97 -32.11 -28.78
CA VAL A 102 7.15 -32.07 -30.01
C VAL A 102 6.66 -30.66 -30.37
N GLY A 103 7.05 -29.65 -29.60
CA GLY A 103 6.64 -28.25 -29.81
C GLY A 103 7.51 -27.48 -30.82
N ASN A 104 7.15 -26.22 -31.05
CA ASN A 104 7.93 -25.24 -31.82
C ASN A 104 8.01 -23.91 -31.06
N HIS A 105 8.71 -23.92 -29.94
CA HIS A 105 8.86 -22.79 -29.04
C HIS A 105 10.01 -21.89 -29.51
N ASP A 106 9.75 -20.58 -29.55
CA ASP A 106 10.79 -19.56 -29.72
C ASP A 106 11.56 -19.41 -28.40
N LEU A 107 12.67 -20.14 -28.29
CA LEU A 107 13.50 -20.18 -27.10
C LEU A 107 14.12 -18.83 -26.75
N GLU A 108 14.50 -18.02 -27.74
CA GLU A 108 15.06 -16.69 -27.49
C GLU A 108 14.03 -15.81 -26.78
N LYS A 109 12.81 -15.77 -27.33
CA LYS A 109 11.72 -14.99 -26.74
C LYS A 109 11.33 -15.48 -25.35
N LEU A 110 11.26 -16.80 -25.17
CA LEU A 110 10.95 -17.40 -23.87
C LEU A 110 12.02 -17.07 -22.83
N LEU A 111 13.30 -17.19 -23.18
CA LEU A 111 14.41 -16.89 -22.26
C LEU A 111 14.50 -15.40 -21.92
N ALA A 112 14.23 -14.51 -22.87
CA ALA A 112 14.21 -13.06 -22.63
C ALA A 112 13.10 -12.64 -21.65
N GLN A 113 12.00 -13.41 -21.60
CA GLN A 113 10.87 -13.16 -20.71
C GLN A 113 10.94 -13.96 -19.40
N ALA A 114 11.82 -14.97 -19.34
CA ALA A 114 11.95 -15.87 -18.22
C ALA A 114 12.47 -15.16 -16.97
N ARG A 115 11.78 -15.35 -15.85
CA ARG A 115 12.23 -14.92 -14.53
C ARG A 115 12.95 -16.06 -13.83
N ASP A 116 14.00 -15.74 -13.08
CA ASP A 116 14.66 -16.71 -12.22
C ASP A 116 13.67 -17.28 -11.19
N SER A 117 13.65 -18.59 -10.96
CA SER A 117 12.69 -19.21 -10.04
C SER A 117 12.83 -18.70 -8.59
N ARG A 118 13.97 -18.12 -8.22
CA ARG A 118 14.14 -17.44 -6.93
C ARG A 118 13.41 -16.10 -6.91
N SER A 119 13.33 -15.40 -8.04
CA SER A 119 12.59 -14.14 -8.16
C SER A 119 11.11 -14.32 -8.52
N ALA A 120 10.71 -15.51 -9.02
CA ALA A 120 9.33 -15.81 -9.36
C ALA A 120 8.33 -15.61 -8.20
N TYR A 121 8.79 -15.73 -6.95
CA TYR A 121 7.98 -15.56 -5.74
C TYR A 121 8.40 -14.35 -4.89
N LEU A 122 9.36 -13.54 -5.35
CA LEU A 122 9.77 -12.33 -4.64
C LEU A 122 8.92 -11.15 -5.11
N GLU A 123 8.29 -10.49 -4.14
CA GLU A 123 7.72 -9.17 -4.38
C GLU A 123 8.83 -8.21 -4.81
N PRO A 124 8.66 -7.48 -5.93
CA PRO A 124 9.61 -6.46 -6.33
C PRO A 124 9.84 -5.44 -5.20
N PRO A 125 11.08 -4.96 -5.00
CA PRO A 125 11.32 -3.82 -4.13
C PRO A 125 10.43 -2.64 -4.55
N ASN A 126 9.87 -1.95 -3.57
CA ASN A 126 8.91 -0.86 -3.80
C ASN A 126 9.41 0.43 -3.16
N LEU A 127 9.51 1.49 -3.95
CA LEU A 127 10.09 2.78 -3.55
C LEU A 127 9.44 3.35 -2.27
N PHE A 128 8.12 3.32 -2.18
CA PHE A 128 7.33 3.84 -1.05
C PHE A 128 7.33 2.91 0.17
N THR A 129 8.09 1.82 0.14
CA THR A 129 8.43 1.08 1.36
C THR A 129 9.44 1.85 2.20
N TYR A 130 10.32 2.63 1.56
CA TYR A 130 11.35 3.43 2.22
C TYR A 130 10.99 4.92 2.27
N ALA A 131 10.27 5.41 1.26
CA ALA A 131 9.74 6.76 1.23
C ALA A 131 8.36 6.79 1.91
N THR A 132 8.34 6.83 3.24
CA THR A 132 7.11 6.75 4.06
C THR A 132 6.65 8.08 4.65
N SER A 133 7.34 9.18 4.34
CA SER A 133 7.04 10.51 4.86
C SER A 133 5.95 11.21 4.06
N GLU A 134 5.29 12.20 4.66
CA GLU A 134 4.36 13.13 3.96
C GLU A 134 5.03 13.73 2.72
N LEU A 135 6.32 14.11 2.80
CA LEU A 135 7.09 14.64 1.66
C LEU A 135 7.15 13.70 0.44
N SER A 136 7.15 12.39 0.65
CA SER A 136 7.16 11.42 -0.47
C SER A 136 5.81 11.33 -1.16
N GLN A 137 4.73 11.50 -0.40
CA GLN A 137 3.38 11.60 -0.91
C GLN A 137 3.20 12.92 -1.66
N ASP A 138 3.68 14.04 -1.11
CA ASP A 138 3.69 15.34 -1.80
C ASP A 138 4.39 15.24 -3.16
N ALA A 139 5.58 14.63 -3.18
CA ALA A 139 6.36 14.44 -4.40
C ALA A 139 5.60 13.60 -5.43
N PHE A 140 4.93 12.52 -5.01
CA PHE A 140 4.10 11.71 -5.90
C PHE A 140 2.92 12.50 -6.47
N LEU A 141 2.22 13.29 -5.64
CA LEU A 141 1.07 14.09 -6.08
C LEU A 141 1.49 15.18 -7.06
N CYS A 142 2.60 15.89 -6.79
CA CYS A 142 3.17 16.85 -7.74
C CYS A 142 3.55 16.15 -9.05
N TRP A 143 4.28 15.02 -8.97
CA TRP A 143 4.69 14.24 -10.12
C TRP A 143 3.49 13.78 -10.96
N LEU A 144 2.43 13.28 -10.33
CA LEU A 144 1.22 12.85 -11.02
C LEU A 144 0.54 14.04 -11.71
N MET A 145 0.34 15.16 -11.01
CA MET A 145 -0.29 16.34 -11.59
C MET A 145 0.51 16.94 -12.74
N SER A 146 1.85 16.84 -12.74
CA SER A 146 2.68 17.31 -13.87
C SER A 146 2.35 16.60 -15.19
N TRP A 147 1.89 15.33 -15.16
CA TRP A 147 1.48 14.61 -16.37
C TRP A 147 0.21 15.18 -17.02
N SER A 148 -0.50 16.10 -16.35
CA SER A 148 -1.73 16.69 -16.88
C SER A 148 -1.53 17.76 -17.95
N GLU A 149 -0.31 18.23 -18.19
CA GLU A 149 -0.06 19.12 -19.33
C GLU A 149 -0.21 18.36 -20.65
N GLU A 150 -0.87 18.97 -21.63
CA GLU A 150 -1.19 18.38 -22.93
C GLU A 150 0.04 17.79 -23.65
N ALA A 151 1.20 18.44 -23.51
CA ALA A 151 2.45 17.97 -24.12
C ALA A 151 2.87 16.55 -23.65
N TYR A 152 2.48 16.15 -22.44
CA TYR A 152 2.79 14.82 -21.91
C TYR A 152 1.84 13.72 -22.39
N SER A 153 0.67 14.06 -22.97
CA SER A 153 -0.25 13.09 -23.56
C SER A 153 0.41 12.26 -24.68
N ALA A 154 1.29 12.89 -25.46
CA ALA A 154 2.05 12.21 -26.51
C ALA A 154 3.19 11.31 -25.98
N LEU A 155 3.65 11.54 -24.73
CA LEU A 155 4.74 10.78 -24.11
C LEU A 155 4.21 9.57 -23.35
N ASP A 156 3.14 9.75 -22.58
CA ASP A 156 2.44 8.67 -21.89
C ASP A 156 0.97 9.04 -21.72
N HIS A 157 0.16 8.69 -22.72
CA HIS A 157 -1.28 8.96 -22.73
C HIS A 157 -1.98 8.38 -21.49
N GLN A 158 -1.57 7.20 -21.02
CA GLN A 158 -2.24 6.55 -19.90
C GLN A 158 -1.96 7.30 -18.59
N LEU A 159 -0.72 7.75 -18.36
CA LEU A 159 -0.43 8.61 -17.21
C LEU A 159 -1.10 9.98 -17.29
N HIS A 160 -1.14 10.56 -18.48
CA HIS A 160 -1.84 11.83 -18.71
C HIS A 160 -3.31 11.71 -18.31
N GLU A 161 -4.02 10.68 -18.79
CA GLU A 161 -5.43 10.44 -18.44
C GLU A 161 -5.62 10.27 -16.94
N VAL A 162 -4.72 9.54 -16.25
CA VAL A 162 -4.83 9.35 -14.80
C VAL A 162 -4.60 10.66 -14.03
N ALA A 163 -3.70 11.53 -14.53
CA ALA A 163 -3.49 12.85 -13.98
C ALA A 163 -4.73 13.75 -14.14
N ILE A 164 -5.35 13.72 -15.33
CA ILE A 164 -6.63 14.40 -15.61
C ILE A 164 -7.73 13.86 -14.71
N ASP A 165 -7.81 12.55 -14.51
CA ASP A 165 -8.76 11.88 -13.61
C ASP A 165 -8.60 12.34 -12.15
N PHE A 166 -7.36 12.45 -11.68
CA PHE A 166 -7.06 12.93 -10.33
C PHE A 166 -7.53 14.36 -10.14
N ILE A 167 -7.18 15.26 -11.06
CA ILE A 167 -7.62 16.66 -11.02
C ILE A 167 -9.15 16.75 -11.16
N SER A 168 -9.74 15.94 -12.03
CA SER A 168 -11.19 15.92 -12.24
C SER A 168 -11.97 15.49 -11.03
N GLU A 169 -11.46 14.52 -10.26
CA GLU A 169 -12.08 14.13 -9.00
C GLU A 169 -12.09 15.31 -8.00
N ILE A 170 -11.03 16.12 -7.97
CA ILE A 170 -10.98 17.33 -7.13
C ILE A 170 -12.04 18.34 -7.58
N PHE A 171 -12.15 18.64 -8.87
CA PHE A 171 -13.20 19.53 -9.38
C PHE A 171 -14.61 19.02 -9.03
N ARG A 172 -14.84 17.70 -9.18
CA ARG A 172 -16.11 17.05 -8.87
C ARG A 172 -16.46 17.15 -7.39
N LEU A 173 -15.49 17.04 -6.48
CA LEU A 173 -15.71 17.24 -5.04
C LEU A 173 -16.21 18.66 -4.72
N HIS A 174 -15.87 19.65 -5.54
CA HIS A 174 -16.31 21.04 -5.41
C HIS A 174 -17.51 21.40 -6.30
N ASP A 175 -18.23 20.39 -6.80
CA ASP A 175 -19.38 20.54 -7.70
C ASP A 175 -19.06 21.34 -8.98
N LEU A 176 -17.89 21.09 -9.57
CA LEU A 176 -17.45 21.71 -10.82
C LEU A 176 -17.10 20.67 -11.88
N SER A 177 -17.29 21.05 -13.14
CA SER A 177 -16.70 20.35 -14.27
C SER A 177 -15.24 20.78 -14.45
N THR A 178 -14.37 19.83 -14.72
CA THR A 178 -12.97 20.08 -15.05
C THR A 178 -12.87 20.81 -16.39
N PRO A 179 -12.18 21.97 -16.48
CA PRO A 179 -11.85 22.56 -17.77
C PRO A 179 -10.75 21.74 -18.46
N PRO A 180 -10.57 21.89 -19.78
CA PRO A 180 -9.33 21.49 -20.43
C PRO A 180 -8.13 22.14 -19.72
N ILE A 181 -7.08 21.37 -19.46
CA ILE A 181 -5.90 21.85 -18.74
C ILE A 181 -4.91 22.42 -19.75
N GLU A 182 -5.00 23.72 -19.97
CA GLU A 182 -4.12 24.47 -20.88
C GLU A 182 -2.79 24.80 -20.21
N SER A 183 -2.81 25.05 -18.90
CA SER A 183 -1.61 25.25 -18.08
C SER A 183 -1.81 24.83 -16.64
N ILE A 184 -0.74 24.35 -16.03
CA ILE A 184 -0.67 24.05 -14.59
C ILE A 184 0.68 24.52 -14.04
N GLU A 185 0.65 25.27 -12.95
CA GLU A 185 1.83 25.64 -12.16
C GLU A 185 1.74 24.96 -10.80
N ILE A 186 2.76 24.18 -10.42
CA ILE A 186 2.77 23.43 -9.17
C ILE A 186 3.87 23.99 -8.26
N GLU A 187 3.48 24.46 -7.08
CA GLU A 187 4.37 24.96 -6.05
C GLU A 187 4.23 24.12 -4.78
N ARG A 188 5.37 23.69 -4.23
CA ARG A 188 5.44 22.93 -2.98
C ARG A 188 5.67 23.88 -1.80
N GLN A 189 5.11 23.54 -0.65
CA GLN A 189 5.36 24.24 0.63
C GLN A 189 5.01 25.75 0.57
N PHE A 190 4.02 26.12 -0.24
CA PHE A 190 3.59 27.51 -0.46
C PHE A 190 3.05 28.12 0.83
N ASN A 191 3.83 29.01 1.47
CA ASN A 191 3.46 29.64 2.75
C ASN A 191 2.98 28.62 3.81
N GLY A 192 3.60 27.43 3.81
CA GLY A 192 3.30 26.32 4.71
C GLY A 192 2.21 25.35 4.26
N LEU A 193 1.50 25.63 3.15
CA LEU A 193 0.60 24.66 2.49
C LEU A 193 1.44 23.64 1.72
N ASP A 194 1.14 22.35 1.85
CA ASP A 194 1.98 21.29 1.27
C ASP A 194 2.10 21.38 -0.26
N ILE A 195 0.97 21.52 -0.98
CA ILE A 195 0.97 21.74 -2.44
C ILE A 195 -0.08 22.79 -2.84
N LEU A 196 0.35 23.73 -3.68
CA LEU A 196 -0.52 24.63 -4.43
C LEU A 196 -0.38 24.31 -5.93
N ALA A 197 -1.50 24.01 -6.60
CA ALA A 197 -1.54 23.90 -8.06
C ALA A 197 -2.46 24.97 -8.66
N VAL A 198 -1.93 25.80 -9.55
CA VAL A 198 -2.68 26.85 -10.25
C VAL A 198 -3.00 26.37 -11.67
N ILE A 199 -4.28 26.20 -11.97
CA ILE A 199 -4.75 25.70 -13.28
C ILE A 199 -5.35 26.84 -14.09
N ASN A 200 -4.86 27.01 -15.32
CA ASN A 200 -5.30 27.99 -16.32
C ASN A 200 -5.36 29.44 -15.79
N ASN A 201 -4.58 29.76 -14.75
CA ASN A 201 -4.67 31.01 -13.99
C ASN A 201 -6.12 31.39 -13.59
N LYS A 202 -6.96 30.38 -13.30
CA LYS A 202 -8.37 30.54 -12.92
C LYS A 202 -8.70 29.79 -11.62
N TYR A 203 -8.09 28.64 -11.41
CA TYR A 203 -8.33 27.78 -10.25
C TYR A 203 -7.05 27.60 -9.45
N ALA A 204 -7.18 27.49 -8.14
CA ALA A 204 -6.11 27.14 -7.22
C ALA A 204 -6.54 25.89 -6.46
N ILE A 205 -5.92 24.75 -6.74
CA ILE A 205 -6.07 23.53 -5.94
C ILE A 205 -5.11 23.65 -4.76
N LEU A 206 -5.66 23.61 -3.55
CA LEU A 206 -4.87 23.63 -2.31
C LEU A 206 -4.90 22.22 -1.73
N ILE A 207 -3.75 21.58 -1.62
CA ILE A 207 -3.64 20.24 -1.04
C ILE A 207 -2.85 20.37 0.26
N GLU A 208 -3.53 20.09 1.38
CA GLU A 208 -2.85 19.78 2.63
C GLU A 208 -2.72 18.27 2.71
N ASP A 209 -1.50 17.76 2.80
CA ASP A 209 -1.22 16.33 2.91
C ASP A 209 -1.00 15.93 4.37
N LYS A 210 -1.63 14.82 4.78
CA LYS A 210 -1.33 14.19 6.06
C LYS A 210 -1.33 12.68 5.93
N THR A 211 -0.30 12.04 6.52
CA THR A 211 -0.24 10.57 6.63
C THR A 211 -0.95 10.13 7.91
N PHE A 212 -0.23 10.07 9.04
CA PHE A 212 -0.76 9.56 10.32
C PHE A 212 -1.18 10.65 11.31
N THR A 213 -0.88 11.92 11.00
CA THR A 213 -1.09 13.05 11.91
C THR A 213 -2.40 13.79 11.61
N LYS A 214 -2.96 14.50 12.60
CA LYS A 214 -4.15 15.35 12.42
C LYS A 214 -3.73 16.80 12.25
N ASN A 215 -4.53 17.59 11.54
CA ASN A 215 -4.36 19.04 11.49
C ASN A 215 -4.54 19.68 12.88
N HIS A 216 -3.82 20.77 13.12
CA HIS A 216 -4.00 21.61 14.31
C HIS A 216 -4.92 22.80 14.01
N SER A 217 -5.53 23.36 15.05
CA SER A 217 -6.52 24.45 14.94
C SER A 217 -5.96 25.66 14.18
N ASN A 218 -6.77 26.21 13.27
CA ASN A 218 -6.54 27.41 12.43
C ASN A 218 -5.48 27.31 11.33
N GLN A 219 -4.78 26.18 11.19
CA GLN A 219 -3.76 26.00 10.15
C GLN A 219 -4.37 26.07 8.73
N LEU A 220 -5.44 25.31 8.49
CA LEU A 220 -6.11 25.22 7.19
C LEU A 220 -6.72 26.56 6.73
N GLU A 221 -7.35 27.29 7.65
CA GLU A 221 -7.91 28.62 7.38
C GLU A 221 -6.82 29.62 6.98
N ARG A 222 -5.67 29.58 7.67
CA ARG A 222 -4.51 30.42 7.36
C ARG A 222 -4.02 30.17 5.94
N TYR A 223 -3.93 28.92 5.49
CA TYR A 223 -3.49 28.59 4.14
C TYR A 223 -4.42 29.16 3.06
N LYS A 224 -5.74 29.02 3.24
CA LYS A 224 -6.72 29.64 2.33
C LYS A 224 -6.55 31.15 2.26
N LYS A 225 -6.34 31.80 3.41
CA LYS A 225 -6.12 33.25 3.49
C LYS A 225 -4.82 33.66 2.78
N ASN A 226 -3.74 32.92 2.96
CA ASN A 226 -2.45 33.18 2.31
C ASN A 226 -2.57 33.07 0.78
N VAL A 227 -3.20 31.99 0.29
CA VAL A 227 -3.45 31.82 -1.16
C VAL A 227 -4.37 32.92 -1.69
N ARG A 228 -5.39 33.33 -0.94
CA ARG A 228 -6.30 34.42 -1.33
C ARG A 228 -5.59 35.79 -1.41
N ALA A 229 -4.59 36.03 -0.57
CA ALA A 229 -3.84 37.27 -0.57
C ALA A 229 -2.95 37.41 -1.81
N VAL A 230 -2.31 36.32 -2.23
CA VAL A 230 -1.45 36.30 -3.44
C VAL A 230 -2.28 36.17 -4.72
N TYR A 231 -3.33 35.34 -4.68
CA TYR A 231 -4.18 35.00 -5.81
C TYR A 231 -5.66 35.35 -5.57
N PRO A 232 -6.03 36.64 -5.46
CA PRO A 232 -7.36 37.06 -5.03
C PRO A 232 -8.48 36.65 -5.99
N LYS A 233 -8.17 36.51 -7.29
CA LYS A 233 -9.13 36.21 -8.35
C LYS A 233 -9.33 34.71 -8.61
N LEU A 234 -8.44 33.85 -8.11
CA LEU A 234 -8.53 32.41 -8.35
C LEU A 234 -9.64 31.79 -7.51
N LYS A 235 -10.36 30.83 -8.09
CA LYS A 235 -11.29 29.98 -7.35
C LYS A 235 -10.52 28.89 -6.64
N GLN A 236 -10.59 28.87 -5.31
CA GLN A 236 -9.89 27.87 -4.49
C GLN A 236 -10.67 26.56 -4.44
N LEU A 237 -9.96 25.44 -4.60
CA LEU A 237 -10.44 24.06 -4.51
C LEU A 237 -9.63 23.32 -3.44
N PRO A 238 -9.87 23.62 -2.15
CA PRO A 238 -9.11 23.02 -1.05
C PRO A 238 -9.50 21.56 -0.80
N ILE A 239 -8.50 20.68 -0.71
CA ILE A 239 -8.65 19.28 -0.31
C ILE A 239 -7.67 18.93 0.81
N TYR A 240 -8.11 18.04 1.69
CA TYR A 240 -7.28 17.45 2.74
C TYR A 240 -6.97 16.02 2.35
N PHE A 241 -5.80 15.81 1.76
CA PHE A 241 -5.40 14.52 1.22
C PHE A 241 -4.86 13.63 2.32
N LYS A 242 -5.40 12.41 2.43
CA LYS A 242 -5.04 11.51 3.52
C LYS A 242 -5.27 10.04 3.18
N ILE A 243 -4.20 9.27 3.15
CA ILE A 243 -4.24 7.82 2.88
C ILE A 243 -4.35 6.96 4.15
N ALA A 244 -4.04 7.47 5.35
CA ALA A 244 -4.26 6.73 6.60
C ALA A 244 -5.46 7.32 7.34
N ASP A 245 -6.36 6.49 7.86
CA ASP A 245 -7.66 6.99 8.29
C ASP A 245 -7.61 7.72 9.64
N GLN A 246 -8.62 8.58 9.87
CA GLN A 246 -8.85 9.21 11.17
C GLN A 246 -10.33 9.16 11.55
N SER A 247 -10.60 9.33 12.84
CA SER A 247 -11.95 9.17 13.39
C SER A 247 -12.98 10.18 12.91
N ASN A 248 -12.63 11.43 12.61
CA ASN A 248 -13.56 12.38 12.03
C ASN A 248 -12.79 13.50 11.34
N TYR A 249 -13.45 14.20 10.41
CA TYR A 249 -12.88 15.29 9.62
C TYR A 249 -13.60 16.63 9.89
N ARG A 250 -14.32 16.77 11.01
CA ARG A 250 -15.16 17.95 11.27
C ARG A 250 -14.36 19.25 11.22
N SER A 251 -13.20 19.29 11.85
CA SER A 251 -12.33 20.48 11.82
C SER A 251 -11.77 20.81 10.43
N VAL A 252 -11.68 19.81 9.55
CA VAL A 252 -11.26 19.97 8.15
C VAL A 252 -12.42 20.58 7.35
N GLU A 253 -13.61 20.01 7.51
CA GLU A 253 -14.84 20.48 6.87
C GLU A 253 -15.23 21.89 7.32
N GLU A 254 -15.13 22.19 8.63
CA GLU A 254 -15.36 23.50 9.22
C GLU A 254 -14.40 24.56 8.66
N ALA A 255 -13.14 24.20 8.38
CA ALA A 255 -12.18 25.07 7.69
C ALA A 255 -12.48 25.23 6.18
N GLY A 256 -13.45 24.50 5.66
CA GLY A 256 -13.87 24.49 4.26
C GLY A 256 -12.91 23.75 3.34
N TYR A 257 -12.24 22.71 3.83
CA TYR A 257 -11.50 21.71 3.05
C TYR A 257 -12.37 20.46 2.87
N ILE A 258 -12.22 19.77 1.73
CA ILE A 258 -12.91 18.50 1.49
C ILE A 258 -11.96 17.33 1.72
N PRO A 259 -12.29 16.34 2.57
CA PRO A 259 -11.45 15.16 2.75
C PRO A 259 -11.28 14.36 1.45
N PHE A 260 -10.04 14.16 1.02
CA PHE A 260 -9.68 13.27 -0.08
C PHE A 260 -9.01 12.03 0.49
N GLN A 261 -9.79 10.96 0.65
CA GLN A 261 -9.39 9.77 1.41
C GLN A 261 -8.79 8.65 0.53
N ARG A 262 -8.20 7.65 1.18
CA ARG A 262 -7.56 6.49 0.55
C ARG A 262 -8.44 5.82 -0.51
N GLU A 263 -9.73 5.66 -0.25
CA GLU A 263 -10.65 5.00 -1.18
C GLU A 263 -10.77 5.78 -2.50
N LEU A 264 -10.81 7.11 -2.45
CA LEU A 264 -10.85 7.96 -3.64
C LEU A 264 -9.59 7.78 -4.47
N MET A 265 -8.43 7.86 -3.82
CA MET A 265 -7.14 7.68 -4.49
C MET A 265 -7.02 6.28 -5.09
N MET A 266 -7.40 5.24 -4.34
CA MET A 266 -7.36 3.85 -4.81
C MET A 266 -8.24 3.63 -6.04
N ARG A 267 -9.40 4.29 -6.14
CA ARG A 267 -10.24 4.21 -7.35
C ARG A 267 -9.52 4.79 -8.57
N ILE A 268 -8.88 5.95 -8.43
CA ILE A 268 -8.12 6.60 -9.52
C ILE A 268 -6.94 5.72 -9.94
N LEU A 269 -6.15 5.27 -8.97
CA LEU A 269 -4.99 4.43 -9.26
C LEU A 269 -5.39 3.12 -9.93
N LYS A 270 -6.46 2.47 -9.44
CA LYS A 270 -6.99 1.24 -10.03
C LYS A 270 -7.46 1.44 -11.47
N ARG A 271 -8.14 2.55 -11.78
CA ARG A 271 -8.49 2.88 -13.17
C ARG A 271 -7.25 3.01 -14.04
N GLY A 272 -6.19 3.62 -13.54
CA GLY A 272 -4.90 3.68 -14.25
C GLY A 272 -4.30 2.29 -14.52
N ILE A 273 -4.33 1.39 -13.54
CA ILE A 273 -3.90 0.00 -13.71
C ILE A 273 -4.76 -0.71 -14.78
N ASP A 274 -6.08 -0.59 -14.67
CA ASP A 274 -7.03 -1.25 -15.56
C ASP A 274 -6.91 -0.70 -17.01
N SER A 275 -6.54 0.58 -17.16
CA SER A 275 -6.23 1.23 -18.45
C SER A 275 -4.82 0.91 -18.98
N GLY A 276 -3.99 0.20 -18.20
CA GLY A 276 -2.73 -0.37 -18.65
C GLY A 276 -1.46 0.45 -18.36
N VAL A 277 -1.49 1.41 -17.41
CA VAL A 277 -0.29 2.18 -17.01
C VAL A 277 0.86 1.24 -16.62
N LYS A 278 2.04 1.45 -17.18
CA LYS A 278 3.25 0.63 -16.92
C LYS A 278 4.34 1.33 -16.13
N ASN A 279 4.18 2.63 -15.85
CA ASN A 279 5.21 3.43 -15.19
C ASN A 279 5.54 2.89 -13.79
N ALA A 280 6.82 2.63 -13.53
CA ALA A 280 7.27 1.99 -12.29
C ALA A 280 6.93 2.81 -11.03
N ILE A 281 7.03 4.14 -11.08
CA ILE A 281 6.70 5.02 -9.94
C ILE A 281 5.21 4.94 -9.63
N PHE A 282 4.36 4.97 -10.67
CA PHE A 282 2.92 4.81 -10.52
C PHE A 282 2.56 3.45 -9.91
N LEU A 283 3.10 2.38 -10.47
CA LEU A 283 2.85 1.01 -10.01
C LEU A 283 3.32 0.82 -8.57
N ASP A 284 4.44 1.42 -8.20
CA ASP A 284 4.92 1.36 -6.83
C ASP A 284 4.03 2.13 -5.86
N TYR A 285 3.53 3.31 -6.23
CA TYR A 285 2.59 4.02 -5.39
C TYR A 285 1.26 3.26 -5.24
N TYR A 286 0.72 2.72 -6.34
CA TYR A 286 -0.47 1.86 -6.29
C TYR A 286 -0.31 0.69 -5.32
N ARG A 287 0.79 -0.09 -5.45
CA ARG A 287 1.06 -1.22 -4.54
C ARG A 287 1.25 -0.76 -3.09
N HIS A 288 1.81 0.42 -2.85
CA HIS A 288 1.92 0.98 -1.51
C HIS A 288 0.54 1.24 -0.89
N VAL A 289 -0.33 1.97 -1.61
CA VAL A 289 -1.68 2.29 -1.10
C VAL A 289 -2.55 1.02 -0.99
N GLU A 290 -2.39 0.06 -1.91
CA GLU A 290 -3.06 -1.25 -1.86
C GLU A 290 -2.64 -2.08 -0.64
N ARG A 291 -1.33 -2.13 -0.32
CA ARG A 291 -0.83 -2.79 0.90
C ARG A 291 -1.40 -2.14 2.16
N LEU A 292 -1.53 -0.81 2.17
CA LEU A 292 -2.16 -0.10 3.28
C LEU A 292 -3.63 -0.51 3.42
N GLU A 293 -4.41 -0.46 2.34
CA GLU A 293 -5.82 -0.87 2.35
C GLU A 293 -5.99 -2.33 2.82
N ASN A 294 -5.13 -3.24 2.34
CA ASN A 294 -5.14 -4.64 2.78
C ASN A 294 -4.83 -4.78 4.27
N SER A 295 -3.94 -3.94 4.82
CA SER A 295 -3.62 -3.92 6.24
C SER A 295 -4.82 -3.46 7.07
N TYR A 296 -5.53 -2.42 6.62
CA TYR A 296 -6.78 -1.97 7.26
C TYR A 296 -7.87 -3.03 7.19
N ARG A 297 -8.01 -3.74 6.06
CA ARG A 297 -9.02 -4.82 5.90
C ARG A 297 -8.65 -6.15 6.55
N SER A 298 -7.42 -6.29 7.04
CA SER A 298 -6.92 -7.57 7.55
C SER A 298 -7.71 -8.12 8.74
N PHE A 299 -8.43 -7.27 9.47
CA PHE A 299 -9.32 -7.69 10.56
C PHE A 299 -10.43 -8.65 10.09
N LYS A 300 -10.84 -8.58 8.81
CA LYS A 300 -11.85 -9.49 8.22
C LYS A 300 -11.28 -10.85 7.83
N LYS A 301 -9.96 -11.03 7.87
CA LYS A 301 -9.26 -12.23 7.36
C LYS A 301 -8.37 -12.91 8.41
N LYS A 302 -7.95 -12.18 9.44
CA LYS A 302 -7.06 -12.67 10.49
C LYS A 302 -7.80 -12.88 11.80
N PRO A 303 -7.40 -13.88 12.61
CA PRO A 303 -7.89 -14.01 13.97
C PRO A 303 -7.65 -12.73 14.78
N VAL A 304 -8.56 -12.39 15.70
CA VAL A 304 -8.48 -11.16 16.52
C VAL A 304 -7.12 -11.01 17.23
N LYS A 305 -6.54 -12.13 17.69
CA LYS A 305 -5.24 -12.15 18.38
C LYS A 305 -4.05 -11.73 17.51
N GLU A 306 -4.20 -11.77 16.18
CA GLU A 306 -3.16 -11.39 15.21
C GLU A 306 -3.33 -9.94 14.71
N TRP A 307 -4.30 -9.20 15.24
CA TRP A 307 -4.59 -7.84 14.79
C TRP A 307 -3.51 -6.86 15.25
N GLY A 308 -2.83 -6.26 14.28
CA GLY A 308 -2.01 -5.07 14.48
C GLY A 308 -2.83 -3.78 14.51
N ALA A 309 -2.13 -2.63 14.62
CA ALA A 309 -2.76 -1.31 14.68
C ALA A 309 -3.76 -1.03 13.54
N MET A 310 -3.37 -1.30 12.28
CA MET A 310 -4.23 -1.04 11.12
C MET A 310 -5.49 -1.91 11.10
N ALA A 311 -5.40 -3.16 11.57
CA ALA A 311 -6.56 -4.04 11.68
C ALA A 311 -7.57 -3.48 12.69
N TRP A 312 -7.10 -2.97 13.84
CA TRP A 312 -7.96 -2.28 14.81
C TRP A 312 -8.61 -1.02 14.23
N HIS A 313 -7.88 -0.24 13.42
CA HIS A 313 -8.48 0.92 12.74
C HIS A 313 -9.62 0.50 11.82
N GLY A 314 -9.38 -0.48 10.94
CA GLY A 314 -10.40 -0.99 10.02
C GLY A 314 -11.63 -1.53 10.74
N PHE A 315 -11.43 -2.27 11.84
CA PHE A 315 -12.52 -2.71 12.69
C PHE A 315 -13.33 -1.54 13.25
N TYR A 316 -12.65 -0.54 13.83
CA TYR A 316 -13.32 0.63 14.39
C TYR A 316 -14.02 1.51 13.34
N GLN A 317 -13.53 1.56 12.10
CA GLN A 317 -14.23 2.23 11.01
C GLN A 317 -15.57 1.55 10.69
N GLU A 318 -15.64 0.22 10.66
CA GLU A 318 -16.92 -0.48 10.48
C GLU A 318 -17.86 -0.26 11.66
N VAL A 319 -17.34 -0.29 12.89
CA VAL A 319 -18.13 0.02 14.09
C VAL A 319 -18.67 1.45 14.03
N GLN A 320 -17.87 2.41 13.56
CA GLN A 320 -18.23 3.83 13.48
C GLN A 320 -19.40 4.11 12.52
N LYS A 321 -19.56 3.30 11.48
CA LYS A 321 -20.72 3.42 10.56
C LYS A 321 -22.05 3.18 11.26
N GLU A 322 -22.03 2.38 12.33
CA GLU A 322 -23.22 1.91 13.03
C GLU A 322 -23.39 2.53 14.42
N LEU A 323 -22.30 3.00 15.03
CA LEU A 323 -22.26 3.66 16.32
C LEU A 323 -21.60 5.03 16.20
N ALA A 324 -22.32 6.07 16.61
CA ALA A 324 -21.82 7.44 16.63
C ALA A 324 -20.73 7.62 17.71
N GLY A 325 -19.51 7.25 17.38
CA GLY A 325 -18.34 7.30 18.24
C GLY A 325 -17.13 7.90 17.56
N ASN A 326 -16.02 7.94 18.31
CA ASN A 326 -14.71 8.31 17.81
C ASN A 326 -13.70 7.24 18.22
N TRP A 327 -12.62 7.13 17.48
CA TRP A 327 -11.51 6.26 17.81
C TRP A 327 -10.17 6.98 17.71
N GLY A 328 -9.17 6.40 18.35
CA GLY A 328 -7.83 6.96 18.41
C GLY A 328 -6.93 6.16 19.35
N TYR A 329 -5.66 6.54 19.36
CA TYR A 329 -4.67 5.96 20.25
C TYR A 329 -4.79 6.57 21.65
N VAL A 330 -4.87 5.72 22.66
CA VAL A 330 -4.96 6.08 24.07
C VAL A 330 -3.61 5.74 24.73
N PRO A 331 -2.76 6.73 25.03
CA PRO A 331 -1.46 6.48 25.64
C PRO A 331 -1.60 6.00 27.09
N ASN A 332 -0.70 5.13 27.52
CA ASN A 332 -0.54 4.73 28.92
C ASN A 332 0.94 4.38 29.19
N TYR A 333 1.30 4.15 30.46
CA TYR A 333 2.67 3.82 30.87
C TYR A 333 3.24 2.53 30.24
N SER A 334 2.39 1.69 29.64
CA SER A 334 2.77 0.42 29.02
C SER A 334 2.74 0.46 27.48
N GLY A 335 2.69 1.64 26.87
CA GLY A 335 2.69 1.79 25.41
C GLY A 335 1.30 1.86 24.76
N GLY A 336 0.27 2.17 25.54
CA GLY A 336 -1.06 2.57 25.05
C GLY A 336 -1.85 1.47 24.33
N PHE A 337 -2.98 1.86 23.73
CA PHE A 337 -3.79 0.99 22.88
C PHE A 337 -4.66 1.81 21.91
N TRP A 338 -5.16 1.18 20.85
CA TRP A 338 -6.20 1.77 20.00
C TRP A 338 -7.57 1.54 20.62
N GLY A 339 -8.31 2.62 20.87
CA GLY A 339 -9.63 2.57 21.44
C GLY A 339 -10.70 3.22 20.57
N PHE A 340 -11.95 2.81 20.80
CA PHE A 340 -13.15 3.42 20.22
C PHE A 340 -14.09 3.80 21.36
N TRP A 341 -14.61 5.01 21.40
CA TRP A 341 -15.49 5.49 22.46
C TRP A 341 -16.72 6.20 21.91
N TRP A 342 -17.86 5.94 22.55
CA TRP A 342 -19.16 6.50 22.18
C TRP A 342 -20.04 6.66 23.42
N LYS A 343 -21.08 7.49 23.31
CA LYS A 343 -22.08 7.62 24.38
C LYS A 343 -23.03 6.43 24.31
N SER A 344 -23.32 5.82 25.46
CA SER A 344 -24.37 4.80 25.57
C SER A 344 -25.73 5.43 25.25
N ARG A 345 -26.61 4.66 24.60
CA ARG A 345 -27.99 5.08 24.35
C ARG A 345 -28.88 4.91 25.59
N CYS A 346 -28.48 4.02 26.49
CA CYS A 346 -29.25 3.64 27.68
C CYS A 346 -28.84 4.41 28.94
N LEU A 347 -27.62 4.95 28.97
CA LEU A 347 -27.15 5.77 30.07
C LEU A 347 -27.57 7.22 29.82
N THR A 348 -28.63 7.65 30.50
CA THR A 348 -29.27 8.96 30.34
C THR A 348 -28.43 10.11 30.92
N GLU A 349 -27.46 9.80 31.79
CA GLU A 349 -26.57 10.79 32.37
C GLU A 349 -25.33 11.03 31.51
N GLN A 350 -24.98 12.31 31.28
CA GLN A 350 -23.79 12.72 30.51
C GLN A 350 -22.46 12.25 31.11
N ARG A 351 -22.47 11.61 32.29
CA ARG A 351 -21.28 11.17 33.01
C ARG A 351 -20.70 9.84 32.52
N TYR A 352 -21.49 9.03 31.79
CA TYR A 352 -21.05 7.71 31.34
C TYR A 352 -20.75 7.67 29.85
N TYR A 353 -19.76 6.86 29.48
CA TYR A 353 -19.49 6.52 28.09
C TYR A 353 -18.93 5.11 27.97
N LEU A 354 -19.03 4.53 26.78
CA LEU A 354 -18.51 3.21 26.46
C LEU A 354 -17.17 3.36 25.74
N GLN A 355 -16.24 2.45 26.01
CA GLN A 355 -14.92 2.43 25.39
C GLN A 355 -14.50 1.00 25.07
N LEU A 356 -14.21 0.73 23.80
CA LEU A 356 -13.47 -0.45 23.39
C LEU A 356 -11.99 -0.20 23.67
N GLU A 357 -11.40 -1.05 24.49
CA GLU A 357 -9.95 -1.17 24.70
C GLU A 357 -9.51 -2.48 24.04
N GLN A 358 -9.51 -2.49 22.70
CA GLN A 358 -9.26 -3.70 21.89
C GLN A 358 -10.26 -4.82 22.23
N GLU A 359 -9.82 -5.95 22.78
CA GLU A 359 -10.67 -7.11 23.11
C GLU A 359 -11.60 -6.91 24.33
N LYS A 360 -11.55 -5.73 24.95
CA LYS A 360 -12.31 -5.40 26.15
C LYS A 360 -13.29 -4.25 25.92
N LEU A 361 -14.55 -4.46 26.25
CA LEU A 361 -15.56 -3.41 26.36
C LEU A 361 -15.53 -2.84 27.78
N CYS A 362 -15.42 -1.53 27.93
CA CYS A 362 -15.42 -0.84 29.21
C CYS A 362 -16.57 0.16 29.30
N VAL A 363 -17.23 0.21 30.46
CA VAL A 363 -18.06 1.34 30.88
C VAL A 363 -17.20 2.30 31.68
N LYS A 364 -17.16 3.54 31.25
CA LYS A 364 -16.37 4.62 31.84
C LYS A 364 -17.28 5.63 32.53
N VAL A 365 -16.83 6.13 33.67
CA VAL A 365 -17.45 7.27 34.37
C VAL A 365 -16.50 8.45 34.37
N MET A 366 -17.07 9.64 34.21
CA MET A 366 -16.42 10.94 34.37
C MET A 366 -16.92 11.59 35.66
N VAL A 367 -15.98 11.94 36.53
CA VAL A 367 -16.23 12.62 37.81
C VAL A 367 -15.98 14.10 37.64
N LYS A 368 -16.91 14.94 38.10
CA LYS A 368 -16.74 16.41 38.08
C LYS A 368 -15.72 16.86 39.13
N GLU A 369 -15.18 18.06 38.98
CA GLU A 369 -14.08 18.54 39.85
C GLU A 369 -14.48 18.71 41.31
N ASP A 370 -15.75 18.98 41.57
CA ASP A 370 -16.37 19.23 42.87
C ASP A 370 -16.93 17.96 43.54
N GLU A 371 -16.88 16.81 42.86
CA GLU A 371 -17.46 15.56 43.33
C GLU A 371 -16.45 14.66 44.07
N ASN A 372 -16.93 13.94 45.09
CA ASN A 372 -16.14 12.90 45.74
C ASN A 372 -15.99 11.69 44.80
N THR A 373 -14.79 11.54 44.23
CA THR A 373 -14.44 10.47 43.28
C THR A 373 -14.73 9.06 43.82
N ARG A 374 -14.54 8.83 45.13
CA ARG A 374 -14.76 7.50 45.71
C ARG A 374 -16.24 7.15 45.78
N GLU A 375 -17.07 8.11 46.20
CA GLU A 375 -18.52 7.93 46.35
C GLU A 375 -19.18 7.73 44.99
N VAL A 376 -18.90 8.64 44.04
CA VAL A 376 -19.37 8.55 42.64
C VAL A 376 -19.03 7.19 42.04
N ARG A 377 -17.79 6.73 42.20
CA ARG A 377 -17.34 5.45 41.68
C ARG A 377 -18.10 4.27 42.29
N GLN A 378 -18.34 4.29 43.60
CA GLN A 378 -19.03 3.19 44.29
C GLN A 378 -20.50 3.10 43.86
N GLU A 379 -21.16 4.25 43.76
CA GLU A 379 -22.54 4.35 43.26
C GLU A 379 -22.64 3.88 41.81
N ALA A 380 -21.78 4.41 40.93
CA ALA A 380 -21.76 4.06 39.52
C ALA A 380 -21.48 2.57 39.25
N VAL A 381 -20.57 1.95 40.02
CA VAL A 381 -20.32 0.49 39.92
C VAL A 381 -21.59 -0.29 40.26
N LYS A 382 -22.30 0.10 41.33
CA LYS A 382 -23.52 -0.58 41.76
C LYS A 382 -24.62 -0.44 40.69
N GLU A 383 -24.88 0.79 40.26
CA GLU A 383 -25.89 1.12 39.25
C GLU A 383 -25.66 0.33 37.94
N VAL A 384 -24.44 0.40 37.39
CA VAL A 384 -24.12 -0.23 36.09
C VAL A 384 -24.19 -1.76 36.16
N LEU A 385 -23.78 -2.37 37.28
CA LEU A 385 -23.86 -3.83 37.44
C LEU A 385 -25.30 -4.31 37.66
N GLU A 386 -26.14 -3.54 38.35
CA GLU A 386 -27.58 -3.81 38.46
C GLU A 386 -28.25 -3.78 37.08
N GLN A 387 -28.00 -2.73 36.29
CA GLN A 387 -28.50 -2.63 34.91
C GLN A 387 -27.98 -3.77 34.02
N SER A 388 -26.70 -4.14 34.17
CA SER A 388 -26.14 -5.28 33.45
C SER A 388 -26.86 -6.58 33.73
N ASN A 389 -27.29 -6.82 34.98
CA ASN A 389 -28.03 -8.03 35.33
C ASN A 389 -29.44 -8.00 34.73
N VAL A 390 -30.13 -6.86 34.76
CA VAL A 390 -31.47 -6.68 34.17
C VAL A 390 -31.46 -6.96 32.67
N TYR A 391 -30.49 -6.40 31.95
CA TYR A 391 -30.39 -6.54 30.49
C TYR A 391 -29.48 -7.69 30.01
N GLN A 392 -28.98 -8.50 30.95
CA GLN A 392 -28.09 -9.63 30.70
C GLN A 392 -26.86 -9.26 29.84
N LEU A 393 -26.22 -8.13 30.19
CA LEU A 393 -25.09 -7.57 29.45
C LEU A 393 -23.75 -8.20 29.84
N GLY A 394 -23.71 -9.05 30.88
CA GLY A 394 -22.49 -9.76 31.28
C GLY A 394 -21.31 -8.85 31.65
N LEU A 395 -21.57 -7.60 32.07
CA LEU A 395 -20.55 -6.72 32.61
C LEU A 395 -20.10 -7.22 33.98
N GLN A 396 -18.81 -7.05 34.25
CA GLN A 396 -18.16 -7.45 35.49
C GLN A 396 -17.41 -6.27 36.08
N LYS A 397 -17.19 -6.31 37.39
CA LYS A 397 -16.34 -5.33 38.06
C LYS A 397 -14.90 -5.49 37.57
N PRO A 398 -14.19 -4.39 37.21
CA PRO A 398 -12.79 -4.46 36.80
C PRO A 398 -11.91 -4.91 37.97
N ALA A 399 -10.81 -5.61 37.65
CA ALA A 399 -9.87 -6.14 38.65
C ALA A 399 -9.27 -5.04 39.56
N ARG A 400 -9.11 -3.82 39.03
CA ARG A 400 -8.65 -2.65 39.78
C ARG A 400 -9.52 -1.45 39.42
N LEU A 401 -9.89 -0.69 40.43
CA LEU A 401 -10.64 0.56 40.27
C LEU A 401 -9.68 1.75 40.23
N GLY A 402 -9.78 2.57 39.18
CA GLY A 402 -8.98 3.79 39.02
C GLY A 402 -9.39 4.90 40.01
N THR A 403 -8.48 5.85 40.24
CA THR A 403 -8.69 7.02 41.11
C THR A 403 -8.69 8.34 40.36
N GLY A 404 -8.50 8.32 39.04
CA GLY A 404 -8.52 9.52 38.20
C GLY A 404 -9.94 10.02 37.92
N LYS A 405 -10.07 11.21 37.32
CA LYS A 405 -11.36 11.82 36.93
C LYS A 405 -12.14 10.98 35.91
N THR A 406 -11.45 10.14 35.14
CA THR A 406 -12.05 9.17 34.22
C THR A 406 -11.58 7.78 34.57
N MET A 407 -12.51 6.85 34.73
CA MET A 407 -12.18 5.50 35.21
C MET A 407 -13.12 4.43 34.64
N THR A 408 -12.62 3.20 34.50
CA THR A 408 -13.44 2.02 34.21
C THR A 408 -14.15 1.58 35.49
N ILE A 409 -15.47 1.41 35.40
CA ILE A 409 -16.33 0.95 36.51
C ILE A 409 -16.91 -0.44 36.24
N ALA A 410 -17.05 -0.82 34.98
CA ALA A 410 -17.46 -2.15 34.57
C ALA A 410 -16.76 -2.52 33.25
N GLU A 411 -16.51 -3.80 33.04
CA GLU A 411 -15.89 -4.32 31.82
C GLU A 411 -16.47 -5.66 31.40
N ARG A 412 -16.35 -5.98 30.11
CA ARG A 412 -16.64 -7.29 29.56
C ARG A 412 -15.60 -7.65 28.51
N LYS A 413 -15.15 -8.90 28.57
CA LYS A 413 -14.32 -9.53 27.53
C LYS A 413 -15.21 -10.32 26.56
N GLY A 414 -14.72 -10.57 25.35
CA GLY A 414 -15.42 -11.39 24.36
C GLY A 414 -16.69 -10.73 23.82
N TYR A 415 -16.70 -9.40 23.72
CA TYR A 415 -17.77 -8.69 23.00
C TYR A 415 -17.65 -8.91 21.48
N ILE A 416 -16.43 -9.11 20.98
CA ILE A 416 -16.15 -9.45 19.58
C ILE A 416 -16.62 -10.88 19.34
N GLN A 417 -17.63 -11.02 18.48
CA GLN A 417 -18.14 -12.31 18.06
C GLN A 417 -17.24 -12.85 16.96
N VAL A 418 -16.79 -14.11 17.08
CA VAL A 418 -15.87 -14.73 16.14
C VAL A 418 -16.40 -16.07 15.64
N ASP A 419 -15.97 -16.47 14.46
CA ASP A 419 -16.19 -17.79 13.91
C ASP A 419 -15.26 -18.86 14.56
N PRO A 420 -15.36 -20.15 14.19
CA PRO A 420 -14.47 -21.20 14.71
C PRO A 420 -12.97 -20.99 14.43
N HIS A 421 -12.61 -20.14 13.47
CA HIS A 421 -11.23 -19.79 13.13
C HIS A 421 -10.74 -18.54 13.87
N GLY A 422 -11.58 -17.91 14.70
CA GLY A 422 -11.26 -16.71 15.45
C GLY A 422 -11.36 -15.42 14.63
N ILE A 423 -11.91 -15.49 13.41
CA ILE A 423 -12.15 -14.33 12.55
C ILE A 423 -13.45 -13.65 12.99
N VAL A 424 -13.46 -12.31 12.99
CA VAL A 424 -14.61 -11.54 13.47
C VAL A 424 -15.85 -11.72 12.57
N ASP A 425 -16.99 -11.95 13.21
CA ASP A 425 -18.33 -11.72 12.65
C ASP A 425 -18.73 -10.28 12.99
N ILE A 426 -18.52 -9.37 12.03
CA ILE A 426 -18.73 -7.94 12.24
C ILE A 426 -20.19 -7.60 12.51
N GLU A 427 -21.13 -8.27 11.85
CA GLU A 427 -22.57 -8.02 12.01
C GLU A 427 -23.04 -8.43 13.40
N ARG A 428 -22.67 -9.64 13.86
CA ARG A 428 -22.99 -10.09 15.22
C ARG A 428 -22.31 -9.24 16.27
N THR A 429 -21.06 -8.82 16.03
CA THR A 429 -20.33 -7.94 16.95
C THR A 429 -21.03 -6.58 17.08
N ILE A 430 -21.42 -5.95 15.98
CA ILE A 430 -22.14 -4.68 16.00
C ILE A 430 -23.51 -4.84 16.66
N LYS A 431 -24.23 -5.93 16.38
CA LYS A 431 -25.51 -6.23 17.04
C LYS A 431 -25.34 -6.35 18.56
N GLU A 432 -24.27 -6.98 19.01
CA GLU A 432 -23.95 -7.10 20.44
C GLU A 432 -23.61 -5.75 21.06
N LEU A 433 -22.80 -4.94 20.38
CA LEU A 433 -22.44 -3.59 20.86
C LEU A 433 -23.65 -2.66 20.95
N LYS A 434 -24.64 -2.78 20.06
CA LYS A 434 -25.88 -1.99 20.08
C LYS A 434 -26.78 -2.28 21.29
N ARG A 435 -26.50 -3.31 22.09
CA ARG A 435 -27.21 -3.59 23.35
C ARG A 435 -26.79 -2.65 24.49
N TYR A 436 -25.70 -1.91 24.32
CA TYR A 436 -25.14 -0.94 25.27
C TYR A 436 -25.37 0.49 24.78
#